data_AF-A0A4R4NH68-F1
#
_entry.id   AF-A0A4R4NH68-F1
#
_cell.length_a   1.000
_cell.length_b   1.000
_cell.length_c   1.000
_cell.angle_alpha   90.00
_cell.angle_beta   90.00
_cell.angle_gamma   90.00
#
_symmetry.space_group_name_H-M   'P 1'
#
loop_
_entity.id
_entity.type
_entity.pdbx_description
1 polymer ?
#
loop_
_entity_poly.entity_id
_entity_poly.type
_entity_poly.pdbx_seq_one_letter_code
_entity_poly.pdbx_strand_id
1 'polypeptide(L)'
;MSSSETLYAYNGIKKRAGAICDTAEDIRVARRDWKHEIDSPEAEFELHDPAAALAEVRDAWEKEFSVYHEVLERWCLATRASAAGFESIDDYLESRAPASGDGS
;
A
#
# COMPACT_ATOMS: atom_id res chain seq x y z
N MET A 1 -29.32 9.45 15.28
CA MET A 1 -29.12 8.75 13.99
C MET A 1 -29.82 7.42 14.07
N SER A 2 -30.57 7.07 13.01
CA SER A 2 -31.27 5.78 12.92
C SER A 2 -30.29 4.65 12.63
N SER A 3 -30.58 3.43 13.11
CA SER A 3 -29.81 2.20 12.80
C SER A 3 -29.65 1.97 11.29
N SER A 4 -30.59 2.43 10.47
CA SER A 4 -30.50 2.41 9.00
C SER A 4 -29.44 3.37 8.44
N GLU A 5 -29.26 4.55 9.03
CA GLU A 5 -28.24 5.52 8.61
C GLU A 5 -26.84 5.01 8.97
N THR A 6 -26.68 4.38 10.13
CA THR A 6 -25.42 3.77 10.58
C THR A 6 -25.01 2.61 9.66
N LEU A 7 -25.95 1.74 9.28
CA LEU A 7 -25.71 0.65 8.32
C LEU A 7 -25.33 1.16 6.92
N TYR A 8 -25.98 2.23 6.45
CA TYR A 8 -25.66 2.82 5.15
C TYR A 8 -24.27 3.47 5.15
N ALA A 9 -23.93 4.22 6.20
CA ALA A 9 -22.60 4.80 6.38
C ALA A 9 -21.52 3.70 6.45
N TYR A 10 -21.78 2.63 7.19
CA TYR A 10 -20.89 1.48 7.32
C TYR A 10 -20.62 0.77 5.98
N ASN A 11 -21.66 0.50 5.19
CA ASN A 11 -21.52 -0.10 3.87
C ASN A 11 -20.80 0.84 2.87
N GLY A 12 -21.05 2.15 2.97
CA GLY A 12 -20.33 3.16 2.20
C GLY A 12 -18.83 3.20 2.54
N ILE A 13 -18.49 3.11 3.83
CA ILE A 13 -17.10 3.04 4.31
C ILE A 13 -16.43 1.76 3.82
N LYS A 14 -17.08 0.59 3.91
CA LYS A 14 -16.53 -0.67 3.37
C LYS A 14 -16.23 -0.62 1.89
N LYS A 15 -17.14 -0.06 1.08
CA LYS A 15 -16.92 0.06 -0.38
C LYS A 15 -15.76 1.01 -0.71
N ARG A 16 -15.66 2.14 0.01
CA ARG A 16 -14.55 3.09 -0.14
C ARG A 16 -13.22 2.50 0.34
N ALA A 17 -13.25 1.73 1.43
CA ALA A 17 -12.10 0.98 1.93
C ALA A 17 -11.56 0.02 0.87
N GLY A 18 -12.46 -0.70 0.19
CA GLY A 18 -12.12 -1.58 -0.93
C GLY A 18 -11.35 -0.83 -2.01
N ALA A 19 -11.91 0.25 -2.55
CA ALA A 19 -11.27 1.03 -3.61
C ALA A 19 -9.87 1.55 -3.24
N ILE A 20 -9.67 2.01 -1.99
CA ILE A 20 -8.36 2.50 -1.52
C ILE A 20 -7.35 1.35 -1.43
N CYS A 21 -7.77 0.22 -0.86
CA CYS A 21 -6.92 -0.96 -0.74
C CYS A 21 -6.58 -1.57 -2.11
N ASP A 22 -7.52 -1.61 -3.04
CA ASP A 22 -7.32 -2.08 -4.41
C ASP A 22 -6.32 -1.17 -5.13
N THR A 23 -6.48 0.16 -4.98
CA THR A 23 -5.54 1.14 -5.55
C THR A 23 -4.13 0.99 -4.97
N ALA A 24 -4.00 0.74 -3.65
CA ALA A 24 -2.71 0.51 -3.00
C ALA A 24 -2.01 -0.73 -3.58
N GLU A 25 -2.78 -1.81 -3.80
CA GLU A 25 -2.28 -3.06 -4.38
C GLU A 25 -1.91 -2.89 -5.87
N ASP A 26 -2.73 -2.20 -6.65
CA ASP A 26 -2.45 -1.91 -8.07
C ASP A 26 -1.14 -1.14 -8.24
N ILE A 27 -0.91 -0.15 -7.37
CA ILE A 27 0.33 0.61 -7.29
C ILE A 27 1.50 -0.33 -6.93
N ARG A 28 1.38 -1.13 -5.87
CA ARG A 28 2.41 -2.10 -5.49
C ARG A 28 2.81 -3.05 -6.64
N VAL A 29 1.82 -3.53 -7.39
CA VAL A 29 2.01 -4.38 -8.58
C VAL A 29 2.69 -3.60 -9.71
N ALA A 30 2.18 -2.42 -10.06
CA ALA A 30 2.74 -1.58 -11.12
C ALA A 30 4.22 -1.26 -10.86
N ARG A 31 4.60 -0.95 -9.61
CA ARG A 31 6.00 -0.74 -9.25
C ARG A 31 6.85 -1.97 -9.46
N ARG A 32 6.40 -3.13 -8.97
CA ARG A 32 7.15 -4.39 -9.11
C ARG A 32 7.41 -4.67 -10.59
N ASP A 33 6.39 -4.51 -11.42
CA ASP A 33 6.47 -4.82 -12.85
C ASP A 33 7.36 -3.80 -13.57
N TRP A 34 7.21 -2.50 -13.31
CA TRP A 34 8.09 -1.48 -13.87
C TRP A 34 9.54 -1.64 -13.43
N LYS A 35 9.79 -1.96 -12.16
CA LYS A 35 11.14 -2.24 -11.68
C LYS A 35 11.76 -3.42 -12.42
N HIS A 36 11.00 -4.48 -12.67
CA HIS A 36 11.47 -5.62 -13.44
C HIS A 36 11.82 -5.25 -14.89
N GLU A 37 10.97 -4.43 -15.53
CA GLU A 37 11.15 -3.98 -16.92
C GLU A 37 12.22 -2.88 -17.09
N ILE A 38 12.54 -2.12 -16.03
CA ILE A 38 13.52 -1.01 -16.07
C ILE A 38 14.90 -1.46 -15.58
N ASP A 39 14.98 -2.44 -14.66
CA ASP A 39 16.25 -2.98 -14.18
C ASP A 39 16.78 -4.15 -15.07
N SER A 40 15.93 -4.73 -15.93
CA SER A 40 16.34 -5.75 -16.91
C SER A 40 17.05 -5.23 -18.18
N PRO A 41 16.76 -4.04 -18.74
CA PRO A 41 17.38 -3.56 -19.98
C PRO A 41 18.85 -3.16 -19.80
N GLU A 42 19.25 -2.74 -18.59
CA GLU A 42 20.65 -2.43 -18.28
C GLU A 42 21.55 -3.66 -18.48
N ALA A 43 21.01 -4.87 -18.24
CA ALA A 43 21.69 -6.13 -18.54
C ALA A 43 21.62 -6.52 -20.03
N GLU A 44 20.66 -6.00 -20.80
CA GLU A 44 20.44 -6.37 -22.20
C GLU A 44 21.17 -5.45 -23.21
N PHE A 45 21.52 -4.21 -22.82
CA PHE A 45 22.06 -3.20 -23.74
C PHE A 45 23.53 -2.77 -23.49
N GLU A 46 24.25 -3.34 -22.51
CA GLU A 46 25.68 -3.03 -22.21
C GLU A 46 26.02 -1.52 -22.21
N LEU A 47 25.10 -0.67 -21.74
CA LEU A 47 25.23 0.79 -21.82
C LEU A 47 26.13 1.34 -20.71
N HIS A 48 27.41 1.52 -20.99
CA HIS A 48 28.43 1.92 -20.03
C HIS A 48 28.48 3.42 -19.62
N ASP A 49 27.50 4.26 -19.94
CA ASP A 49 27.48 5.68 -19.48
C ASP A 49 26.10 6.39 -19.51
N PRO A 50 25.19 6.13 -20.48
CA PRO A 50 23.82 6.67 -20.46
C PRO A 50 22.96 6.26 -19.26
N ALA A 51 23.41 5.25 -18.52
CA ALA A 51 22.73 4.68 -17.36
C ALA A 51 22.68 5.63 -16.14
N ALA A 52 23.60 6.60 -16.01
CA ALA A 52 23.63 7.49 -14.85
C ALA A 52 22.39 8.42 -14.79
N ALA A 53 22.01 9.04 -15.92
CA ALA A 53 20.82 9.88 -15.99
C ALA A 53 19.53 9.07 -15.81
N LEU A 54 19.50 7.82 -16.30
CA LEU A 54 18.38 6.90 -16.08
C LEU A 54 18.29 6.46 -14.61
N ALA A 55 19.43 6.23 -13.95
CA ALA A 55 19.50 5.89 -12.53
C ALA A 55 18.96 7.02 -11.65
N GLU A 56 19.33 8.28 -11.92
CA GLU A 56 18.79 9.44 -11.19
C GLU A 56 17.26 9.55 -11.32
N VAL A 57 16.74 9.35 -12.53
CA VAL A 57 15.29 9.39 -12.78
C VAL A 57 14.59 8.19 -12.11
N ARG A 58 15.20 7.00 -12.15
CA ARG A 58 14.69 5.79 -11.47
C ARG A 58 14.63 6.00 -9.97
N ASP A 59 15.69 6.53 -9.36
CA ASP A 59 15.77 6.77 -7.93
C ASP A 59 14.77 7.84 -7.47
N ALA A 60 14.61 8.91 -8.26
CA ALA A 60 13.59 9.92 -8.01
C ALA A 60 12.17 9.34 -8.11
N TRP A 61 11.91 8.54 -9.13
CA TRP A 61 10.62 7.85 -9.29
C TRP A 61 10.34 6.89 -8.13
N GLU A 62 11.30 6.05 -7.73
CA GLU A 62 11.16 5.12 -6.61
C GLU A 62 10.90 5.84 -5.27
N LYS A 63 11.54 6.99 -5.07
CA LYS A 63 11.31 7.81 -3.87
C LYS A 63 9.88 8.35 -3.83
N GLU A 64 9.40 8.96 -4.91
CA GLU A 64 8.02 9.47 -5.00
C GLU A 64 7.01 8.33 -4.86
N PHE A 65 7.28 7.21 -5.52
CA PHE A 65 6.43 6.03 -5.45
C PHE A 65 6.29 5.49 -4.03
N SER A 66 7.40 5.42 -3.29
CA SER A 66 7.42 4.94 -1.91
C SER A 66 6.49 5.79 -1.03
N VAL A 67 6.47 7.11 -1.22
CA VAL A 67 5.56 8.01 -0.50
C VAL A 67 4.10 7.69 -0.81
N TYR A 68 3.73 7.54 -2.09
CA TYR A 68 2.35 7.20 -2.46
C TYR A 68 1.92 5.84 -1.92
N HIS A 69 2.79 4.85 -2.00
CA HIS A 69 2.56 3.52 -1.47
C HIS A 69 2.31 3.55 0.05
N GLU A 70 3.19 4.20 0.82
CA GLU A 70 3.03 4.33 2.27
C GLU A 70 1.72 5.03 2.67
N VAL A 71 1.34 6.09 1.96
CA VAL A 71 0.09 6.83 2.21
C VAL A 71 -1.12 5.94 1.93
N LEU A 72 -1.13 5.25 0.79
CA LEU A 72 -2.25 4.40 0.38
C LEU A 72 -2.38 3.15 1.27
N GLU A 73 -1.27 2.54 1.68
CA GLU A 73 -1.27 1.43 2.63
C GLU A 73 -1.81 1.88 4.00
N ARG A 74 -1.30 2.99 4.55
CA ARG A 74 -1.81 3.54 5.82
C ARG A 74 -3.28 3.88 5.74
N TRP A 75 -3.74 4.44 4.61
CA TRP A 75 -5.15 4.76 4.43
C TRP A 75 -6.01 3.48 4.31
N CYS A 76 -5.56 2.47 3.57
CA CYS A 76 -6.20 1.17 3.52
C CYS A 76 -6.34 0.57 4.92
N LEU A 77 -5.27 0.58 5.72
CA LEU A 77 -5.27 0.11 7.11
C LEU A 77 -6.22 0.90 8.01
N ALA A 78 -6.18 2.24 7.96
CA ALA A 78 -7.08 3.09 8.73
C ALA A 78 -8.55 2.81 8.39
N THR A 79 -8.86 2.62 7.11
CA THR A 79 -10.24 2.36 6.68
C THR A 79 -10.69 0.96 7.08
N ARG A 80 -9.80 -0.03 7.06
CA ARG A 80 -10.07 -1.39 7.58
C ARG A 80 -10.27 -1.38 9.10
N ALA A 81 -9.42 -0.68 9.84
CA ALA A 81 -9.54 -0.52 11.29
C ALA A 81 -10.88 0.13 11.66
N SER A 82 -11.23 1.25 11.03
CA SER A 82 -12.51 1.93 11.22
C SER A 82 -13.70 1.04 10.86
N ALA A 83 -13.65 0.31 9.73
CA ALA A 83 -14.70 -0.63 9.34
C ALA A 83 -14.83 -1.86 10.27
N ALA A 84 -13.79 -2.16 11.04
CA ALA A 84 -13.80 -3.20 12.06
C ALA A 84 -14.11 -2.66 13.48
N GLY A 85 -14.32 -1.34 13.63
CA GLY A 85 -14.68 -0.70 14.89
C GLY A 85 -13.51 -0.33 15.79
N PHE A 86 -12.28 -0.30 15.27
CA PHE A 86 -11.09 0.12 16.01
C PHE A 86 -10.89 1.63 15.91
N GLU A 87 -10.34 2.23 16.97
CA GLU A 87 -10.07 3.67 17.05
C GLU A 87 -8.74 4.06 16.39
N SER A 88 -7.79 3.12 16.30
CA SER A 88 -6.50 3.33 15.65
C SER A 88 -6.09 2.16 14.74
N ILE A 89 -5.10 2.41 13.87
CA ILE A 89 -4.45 1.37 13.08
C ILE A 89 -3.72 0.39 14.01
N ASP A 90 -3.10 0.89 15.07
CA ASP A 90 -2.26 0.10 15.97
C ASP A 90 -3.11 -0.94 16.73
N ASP A 91 -4.27 -0.54 17.29
CA ASP A 91 -5.19 -1.46 17.96
C ASP A 91 -5.65 -2.58 17.02
N TYR A 92 -5.90 -2.21 15.76
CA TYR A 92 -6.29 -3.15 14.73
C TYR A 92 -5.16 -4.14 14.40
N LEU A 93 -3.91 -3.67 14.28
CA LEU A 93 -2.75 -4.52 14.02
C LEU A 93 -2.43 -5.44 15.20
N GLU A 94 -2.48 -4.93 16.44
CA GLU A 94 -2.30 -5.72 17.66
C GLU A 94 -3.34 -6.83 17.77
N SER A 95 -4.61 -6.55 17.44
CA SER A 95 -5.67 -7.56 17.43
C SER A 95 -5.45 -8.68 16.41
N ARG A 96 -4.61 -8.43 15.39
CA ARG A 96 -4.27 -9.38 14.33
C ARG A 96 -2.91 -10.03 14.51
N ALA A 97 -2.11 -9.57 15.46
CA ALA A 97 -0.85 -10.21 15.76
C ALA A 97 -1.13 -11.63 16.26
N PRO A 98 -0.37 -12.65 15.80
CA PRO A 98 -0.45 -13.98 16.41
C PRO A 98 -0.11 -13.82 17.89
N ALA A 99 -0.86 -14.51 18.76
CA ALA A 99 -0.50 -14.57 20.17
C ALA A 99 0.94 -15.08 20.24
N SER A 100 1.87 -14.21 20.64
CA SER A 100 3.23 -14.61 21.01
C SER A 100 3.06 -15.53 22.22
N GLY A 101 2.93 -16.81 21.93
CA GLY A 101 2.76 -17.85 22.94
C GLY A 101 4.01 -17.89 23.80
N ASP A 102 3.86 -17.46 25.04
CA ASP A 102 4.63 -18.00 26.15
C ASP A 102 4.51 -19.53 26.09
N GLY A 103 5.66 -20.18 25.93
CA GLY A 103 5.73 -21.60 25.65
C GLY A 103 7.09 -22.20 25.98
N SER A 104 7.56 -21.99 27.22
CA SER A 104 8.44 -22.82 28.08
C SER A 104 9.52 -22.02 28.80
#